data_AF-A0A5B9EGE2-F1
#
_entry.id   AF-A0A5B9EGE2-F1
#
_cell.length_a   1.000
_cell.length_b   1.000
_cell.length_c   1.000
_cell.angle_alpha   90.00
_cell.angle_beta   90.00
_cell.angle_gamma   90.00
#
_symmetry.space_group_name_H-M   'P 1'
#
loop_
_entity.id
_entity.type
_entity.pdbx_description
1 polymer ?
#
loop_
_entity_poly.entity_id
_entity_poly.type
_entity_poly.pdbx_seq_one_letter_code
_entity_poly.pdbx_strand_id
1 'polypeptide(L)'
;MSGQTILEFKQTNDMVSAHYRGGSIVDGYLIGTLDSAGTSLRFCYVQIDLHGNVDAGVSTATISHLQDGRVRLEESFQWLTRPGRGNNVFEEIRDTGDVS
;
A
#
# COMPACT_ATOMS: atom_id res chain seq x y z
N MET A 1 13.95 -15.67 0.35
CA MET A 1 13.00 -14.96 1.25
C MET A 1 12.19 -14.05 0.35
N SER A 2 10.87 -14.26 0.24
CA SER A 2 10.04 -13.53 -0.72
C SER A 2 10.12 -12.02 -0.43
N GLY A 3 10.61 -11.25 -1.41
CA GLY A 3 10.81 -9.80 -1.32
C GLY A 3 9.52 -9.00 -1.43
N GLN A 4 8.44 -9.48 -0.83
CA GLN A 4 7.11 -8.88 -0.91
C GLN A 4 6.87 -7.97 0.30
N THR A 5 6.23 -6.84 0.06
CA THR A 5 5.77 -5.90 1.09
C THR A 5 4.33 -6.25 1.45
N ILE A 6 4.05 -6.37 2.74
CA ILE A 6 2.70 -6.61 3.28
C ILE A 6 2.16 -5.29 3.82
N LEU A 7 0.91 -4.98 3.49
CA LEU A 7 0.21 -3.77 3.89
C LEU A 7 -1.02 -4.16 4.72
N GLU A 8 -1.14 -3.58 5.92
CA GLU A 8 -2.28 -3.76 6.81
C GLU A 8 -3.17 -2.51 6.75
N PHE A 9 -4.14 -2.54 5.84
CA PHE A 9 -5.05 -1.42 5.63
C PHE A 9 -6.11 -1.30 6.74
N LYS A 10 -6.43 -0.05 7.09
CA LYS A 10 -7.52 0.36 7.96
C LYS A 10 -8.28 1.49 7.29
N GLN A 11 -9.61 1.45 7.38
CA GLN A 11 -10.47 2.49 6.84
C GLN A 11 -11.40 3.02 7.93
N THR A 12 -11.59 4.33 7.96
CA THR A 12 -12.60 5.02 8.78
C THR A 12 -13.22 6.12 7.94
N ASN A 13 -14.49 5.92 7.55
CA ASN A 13 -15.15 6.73 6.52
C ASN A 13 -14.36 6.71 5.21
N ASP A 14 -14.02 7.87 4.67
CA ASP A 14 -13.19 8.06 3.48
C ASP A 14 -11.69 8.04 3.80
N MET A 15 -11.29 8.10 5.07
CA MET A 15 -9.89 8.03 5.46
C MET A 15 -9.38 6.58 5.41
N VAL A 16 -8.28 6.36 4.69
CA VAL A 16 -7.57 5.08 4.63
C VAL A 16 -6.16 5.26 5.15
N SER A 17 -5.69 4.34 5.99
CA SER A 17 -4.29 4.26 6.40
C SER A 17 -3.79 2.83 6.38
N ALA A 18 -2.48 2.64 6.33
CA ALA A 18 -1.89 1.32 6.48
C ALA A 18 -0.49 1.40 7.08
N HIS A 19 -0.14 0.42 7.90
CA HIS A 19 1.26 0.09 8.16
C HIS A 19 1.73 -0.94 7.15
N TYR A 20 3.00 -0.85 6.76
CA TYR A 20 3.56 -1.80 5.82
C TYR A 20 5.02 -2.12 6.08
N ARG A 21 5.38 -3.38 5.84
CA ARG A 21 6.72 -3.95 6.10
C ARG A 21 7.02 -5.07 5.12
N GLY A 22 8.30 -5.40 4.94
CA GLY A 22 8.74 -6.51 4.09
C GLY A 22 9.54 -6.06 2.88
N GLY A 23 10.10 -7.03 2.16
CA GLY A 23 11.09 -6.75 1.13
C GLY A 23 12.30 -6.01 1.71
N SER A 24 12.55 -4.77 1.26
CA SER A 24 13.59 -3.88 1.77
C SER A 24 13.08 -2.83 2.77
N ILE A 25 11.80 -2.86 3.13
CA ILE A 25 11.17 -1.87 4.01
C ILE A 25 11.11 -2.40 5.44
N VAL A 26 11.73 -1.66 6.36
CA VAL A 26 11.73 -1.95 7.80
C VAL A 26 10.42 -1.52 8.45
N ASP A 27 9.97 -0.30 8.13
CA ASP A 27 8.68 0.23 8.55
C ASP A 27 8.20 1.29 7.57
N GLY A 28 6.89 1.34 7.39
CA GLY A 28 6.20 2.22 6.48
C GLY A 28 4.81 2.54 6.99
N TYR A 29 4.37 3.75 6.71
CA TYR A 29 3.02 4.18 6.99
C TYR A 29 2.49 5.02 5.83
N LEU A 30 1.22 4.78 5.48
CA LEU A 30 0.49 5.60 4.52
C LEU A 30 -0.81 6.12 5.12
N ILE A 31 -1.24 7.27 4.64
CA ILE A 31 -2.56 7.84 4.95
C ILE A 31 -3.10 8.63 3.76
N GLY A 32 -4.39 8.49 3.50
CA GLY A 32 -5.04 9.07 2.34
C GLY A 32 -6.54 9.08 2.42
N THR A 33 -7.16 9.45 1.30
CA THR A 33 -8.61 9.54 1.14
C THR A 33 -9.09 8.72 -0.05
N LEU A 34 -10.15 7.96 0.19
CA LEU A 34 -10.91 7.22 -0.79
C LEU A 34 -11.98 8.13 -1.40
N ASP A 35 -12.19 8.03 -2.71
CA ASP A 35 -13.29 8.74 -3.35
C ASP A 35 -14.68 8.18 -2.94
N SER A 36 -15.72 8.95 -3.22
CA SER A 36 -17.10 8.56 -2.87
C SER A 36 -17.59 7.30 -3.60
N ALA A 37 -16.95 6.93 -4.72
CA ALA A 37 -17.26 5.72 -5.46
C ALA A 37 -16.54 4.47 -4.90
N GLY A 38 -15.55 4.65 -4.02
CA GLY A 38 -14.73 3.55 -3.50
C GLY A 38 -13.74 2.97 -4.52
N THR A 39 -13.44 3.70 -5.59
CA THR A 39 -12.64 3.21 -6.73
C THR A 39 -11.25 3.84 -6.83
N SER A 40 -11.04 4.99 -6.19
CA SER A 40 -9.76 5.71 -6.22
C SER A 40 -9.30 6.12 -4.83
N LEU A 41 -8.08 5.72 -4.48
CA LEU A 41 -7.41 6.09 -3.23
C LEU A 41 -6.23 7.02 -3.54
N ARG A 42 -6.21 8.21 -2.94
CA ARG A 42 -5.05 9.12 -3.00
C ARG A 42 -4.40 9.21 -1.63
N PHE A 43 -3.08 9.05 -1.55
CA PHE A 43 -2.39 9.01 -0.27
C PHE A 43 -0.96 9.54 -0.31
N CYS A 44 -0.46 9.89 0.86
CA CYS A 44 0.96 10.13 1.12
C CYS A 44 1.50 8.97 1.95
N TYR A 45 2.79 8.69 1.81
CA TYR A 45 3.48 7.66 2.60
C TYR A 45 4.87 8.11 3.03
N VAL A 46 5.36 7.47 4.10
CA VAL A 46 6.74 7.57 4.59
C VAL A 46 7.23 6.17 4.95
N GLN A 47 8.51 5.91 4.73
CA GLN A 47 9.14 4.64 5.05
C GLN A 47 10.61 4.78 5.44
N ILE A 48 11.11 3.75 6.12
CA ILE A 48 12.52 3.51 6.35
C ILE A 48 12.94 2.18 5.74
N ASP A 49 14.04 2.17 4.99
CA ASP A 49 14.59 0.96 4.38
C ASP A 49 15.68 0.28 5.25
N LEU A 50 16.16 -0.89 4.80
CA LEU A 50 17.22 -1.65 5.48
C LEU A 50 18.57 -0.91 5.58
N HIS A 51 18.76 0.16 4.82
CA HIS A 51 19.96 1.01 4.85
C HIS A 51 19.78 2.23 5.76
N GLY A 52 18.60 2.40 6.38
CA GLY A 52 18.29 3.54 7.22
C GLY A 52 17.89 4.80 6.45
N ASN A 53 17.65 4.70 5.14
CA ASN A 53 17.13 5.82 4.36
C ASN A 53 15.67 6.06 4.71
N VAL A 54 15.31 7.32 4.99
CA VAL A 54 13.92 7.73 5.23
C VAL A 54 13.42 8.47 4.01
N ASP A 55 12.44 7.88 3.33
CA ASP A 55 11.86 8.42 2.11
C ASP A 55 10.34 8.60 2.24
N ALA A 56 9.80 9.57 1.51
CA ALA A 56 8.37 9.84 1.46
C ALA A 56 7.90 10.04 0.02
N GLY A 57 6.62 9.81 -0.23
CA GLY A 57 6.03 9.96 -1.55
C GLY A 57 4.53 10.20 -1.52
N VAL A 58 3.98 10.47 -2.70
CA VAL A 58 2.54 10.53 -2.97
C VAL A 58 2.17 9.45 -3.95
N SER A 59 0.93 8.97 -3.85
CA SER A 59 0.42 7.93 -4.72
C SER A 59 -1.06 8.13 -5.04
N THR A 60 -1.46 7.65 -6.21
CA THR A 60 -2.86 7.44 -6.57
C THR A 60 -3.05 6.00 -6.98
N ALA A 61 -4.06 5.37 -6.43
CA ALA A 61 -4.40 3.98 -6.64
C ALA A 61 -5.80 3.80 -7.18
N THR A 62 -5.97 2.83 -8.07
CA THR A 62 -7.25 2.32 -8.52
C THR A 62 -7.55 0.99 -7.84
N ILE A 63 -8.77 0.85 -7.34
CA ILE A 63 -9.25 -0.33 -6.64
C ILE A 63 -10.16 -1.13 -7.56
N SER A 64 -9.94 -2.44 -7.60
CA SER A 64 -10.75 -3.41 -8.34
C SER A 64 -10.97 -4.67 -7.51
N HIS A 65 -11.97 -5.46 -7.89
CA HIS A 65 -12.22 -6.77 -7.29
C HIS A 65 -11.78 -7.88 -8.26
N LEU A 66 -11.02 -8.83 -7.75
CA LEU A 66 -10.68 -10.06 -8.44
C LEU A 66 -11.90 -10.99 -8.54
N GLN A 67 -11.84 -11.97 -9.44
CA GLN A 67 -12.94 -12.93 -9.66
C GLN A 67 -13.31 -13.72 -8.39
N ASP A 68 -12.35 -13.93 -7.50
CA ASP A 68 -12.56 -14.63 -6.24
C ASP A 68 -13.17 -13.72 -5.15
N GLY A 69 -13.30 -12.42 -5.39
CA GLY A 69 -13.81 -11.41 -4.46
C GLY A 69 -12.73 -10.62 -3.71
N ARG A 70 -11.44 -10.98 -3.86
CA ARG A 70 -10.33 -10.24 -3.25
C ARG A 70 -10.18 -8.84 -3.81
N VAL A 71 -9.66 -7.92 -3.01
CA VAL A 71 -9.31 -6.56 -3.47
C VAL A 71 -7.97 -6.58 -4.20
N ARG A 72 -7.90 -5.87 -5.32
CA ARG A 72 -6.66 -5.54 -6.03
C ARG A 72 -6.51 -4.03 -6.15
N LEU A 73 -5.30 -3.56 -5.88
CA LEU A 73 -4.96 -2.16 -5.82
C LEU A 73 -3.77 -1.92 -6.76
N GLU A 74 -3.99 -1.15 -7.81
CA GLU A 74 -2.96 -0.75 -8.77
C GLU A 74 -2.63 0.71 -8.55
N GLU A 75 -1.39 1.01 -8.19
CA GLU A 75 -0.98 2.36 -7.84
C GLU A 75 0.10 2.91 -8.73
N SER A 76 0.11 4.24 -8.85
CA SER A 76 1.20 5.03 -9.42
C SER A 76 1.72 5.99 -8.35
N PHE A 77 3.00 5.85 -8.00
CA PHE A 77 3.64 6.67 -6.98
C PHE A 77 4.71 7.61 -7.57
N GLN A 78 4.96 8.69 -6.84
CA GLN A 78 6.10 9.58 -7.05
C GLN A 78 6.78 9.85 -5.71
N TRP A 79 8.11 9.76 -5.69
CA TRP A 79 8.92 10.15 -4.54
C TRP A 79 8.89 11.67 -4.35
N LEU A 80 8.79 12.12 -3.10
CA LEU A 80 8.94 13.53 -2.69
C LEU A 80 10.35 13.84 -2.19
N THR A 81 11.04 12.85 -1.64
CA THR A 81 12.39 12.99 -1.04
C THR A 81 13.52 12.76 -2.03
N ARG A 82 13.23 12.17 -3.20
CA ARG A 82 14.21 11.88 -4.26
C ARG A 82 13.56 11.84 -5.64
N PRO A 83 14.32 11.89 -6.74
CA PRO A 83 13.76 11.66 -8.08
C PRO A 83 13.27 10.22 -8.23
N GLY A 84 12.10 10.07 -8.87
CA GLY A 84 11.62 8.78 -9.32
C GLY A 84 10.11 8.61 -9.15
N ARG A 85 9.57 7.70 -9.95
CA ARG A 85 8.18 7.28 -9.97
C ARG A 85 8.10 5.82 -10.35
N GLY A 86 7.00 5.17 -10.03
CA GLY A 86 6.79 3.78 -10.37
C GLY A 86 5.35 3.38 -10.21
N ASN A 87 5.09 2.09 -10.41
CA ASN A 87 3.78 1.50 -10.17
C ASN A 87 3.95 0.26 -9.29
N ASN A 88 2.97 0.01 -8.43
CA ASN A 88 2.87 -1.23 -7.68
C ASN A 88 1.49 -1.85 -7.89
N VAL A 89 1.44 -3.18 -7.72
CA VAL A 89 0.20 -3.94 -7.69
C VAL A 89 0.18 -4.68 -6.37
N PHE A 90 -0.89 -4.47 -5.61
CA PHE A 90 -1.17 -5.18 -4.37
C PHE A 90 -2.43 -6.00 -4.55
N GLU A 91 -2.41 -7.23 -4.07
CA GLU A 91 -3.58 -8.08 -3.99
C GLU A 91 -3.80 -8.44 -2.53
N GLU A 92 -5.05 -8.39 -2.10
CA GLU A 92 -5.45 -8.84 -0.77
C GLU A 92 -4.97 -10.27 -0.56
N ILE A 93 -4.44 -10.55 0.62
CA ILE A 93 -4.06 -11.90 1.01
C ILE A 93 -5.18 -12.41 1.90
N ARG A 94 -5.75 -13.56 1.54
CA ARG A 94 -6.70 -14.24 2.43
C ARG A 94 -5.90 -14.96 3.49
N ASP A 95 -6.29 -14.76 4.74
CA ASP A 95 -5.82 -15.60 5.82
C ASP A 95 -6.45 -16.99 5.61
N THR A 96 -5.73 -17.88 4.93
CA THR A 96 -6.08 -19.30 4.91
C THR A 96 -5.71 -19.81 6.30
N GLY A 97 -6.65 -19.69 7.24
CA GLY A 97 -6.46 -20.17 8.60
C GLY A 97 -5.92 -21.60 8.56
N ASP A 98 -4.65 -21.76 8.89
CA ASP A 98 -4.04 -23.06 9.12
C ASP A 98 -4.68 -23.56 10.41
N VAL A 99 -5.69 -24.42 10.25
CA VAL A 99 -6.22 -25.23 11.34
C VAL A 99 -5.09 -26.15 11.75
N SER A 100 -4.39 -25.77 12.82
CA SER A 100 -3.54 -26.66 13.60
C SER A 100 -4.35 -27.29 14.72
#